data_AF-A0A1H6P324-F1
#
_entry.id   AF-A0A1H6P324-F1
#
_cell.length_a   1.000
_cell.length_b   1.000
_cell.length_c   1.000
_cell.angle_alpha   90.00
_cell.angle_beta   90.00
_cell.angle_gamma   90.00
#
_symmetry.space_group_name_H-M   'P 1'
#
loop_
_entity.id
_entity.type
_entity.pdbx_description
1 polymer ?
#
loop_
_entity_poly.entity_id
_entity_poly.type
_entity_poly.pdbx_seq_one_letter_code
_entity_poly.pdbx_strand_id
1 'polypeptide(L)' 'MNYQGQTVAELEAAFKEAVDDYLETCRQLKQAPEIPCKGSFNVRVGHDLHLAAAVSASRQKVTLNDLTRQALSEYLQRRA' A
#
# COMPACT_ATOMS: atom_id res chain seq x y z
N MET A 1 2.15 -15.12 -7.94
CA MET A 1 2.10 -16.28 -7.01
C MET A 1 0.63 -16.60 -6.78
N ASN A 2 0.15 -17.74 -7.25
CA ASN A 2 -1.22 -18.22 -7.03
C ASN A 2 -1.13 -19.56 -6.30
N TYR A 3 -2.10 -19.88 -5.43
CA TYR A 3 -2.19 -21.14 -4.70
C TYR A 3 -3.63 -21.67 -4.77
N GLN A 4 -3.80 -22.99 -4.70
CA GLN A 4 -5.09 -23.68 -4.81
C GLN A 4 -5.11 -24.89 -3.88
N GLY A 5 -6.30 -25.26 -3.40
CA GLY A 5 -6.53 -26.45 -2.56
C GLY A 5 -8.00 -26.82 -2.56
N GLN A 6 -8.33 -28.11 -2.42
CA GLN A 6 -9.71 -28.60 -2.40
C GLN A 6 -10.30 -28.59 -0.98
N THR A 7 -9.44 -28.59 0.03
CA THR A 7 -9.81 -28.43 1.44
C THR A 7 -9.11 -27.23 2.06
N VAL A 8 -9.63 -26.72 3.18
CA VAL A 8 -9.02 -25.59 3.92
C VAL A 8 -7.57 -25.90 4.30
N ALA A 9 -7.28 -27.14 4.73
CA ALA A 9 -5.94 -27.56 5.11
C ALA A 9 -4.96 -27.57 3.93
N GLU A 10 -5.41 -28.04 2.75
CA GLU A 10 -4.60 -27.99 1.53
C GLU A 10 -4.35 -26.56 1.07
N LEU A 11 -5.35 -25.69 1.20
CA LEU A 11 -5.25 -24.28 0.79
C LEU A 11 -4.26 -23.51 1.68
N GLU A 12 -4.22 -23.79 2.98
CA GLU A 12 -3.20 -23.24 3.89
C GLU A 12 -1.80 -23.76 3.59
N ALA A 13 -1.66 -25.06 3.28
CA ALA A 13 -0.38 -25.65 2.93
C ALA A 13 0.16 -25.04 1.63
N ALA A 14 -0.67 -24.98 0.58
CA ALA A 14 -0.33 -24.38 -0.71
C ALA A 14 -0.01 -22.88 -0.59
N PHE A 15 -0.68 -22.16 0.31
CA PHE A 15 -0.34 -20.76 0.60
C PHE A 15 1.07 -20.62 1.20
N LYS A 16 1.41 -21.44 2.20
CA LYS A 16 2.74 -21.40 2.84
C LYS A 16 3.85 -21.74 1.84
N GLU A 17 3.64 -22.77 1.02
CA GLU A 17 4.59 -23.17 -0.02
C GLU A 17 4.86 -22.02 -1.01
N ALA A 18 3.81 -21.36 -1.49
CA ALA A 18 3.96 -20.22 -2.41
C ALA A 18 4.71 -19.02 -1.78
N VAL A 19 4.59 -18.82 -0.46
CA VAL A 19 5.34 -17.80 0.28
C VAL A 19 6.80 -18.20 0.42
N ASP A 20 7.08 -19.46 0.77
CA ASP A 20 8.44 -19.97 0.91
C ASP A 20 9.20 -19.90 -0.43
N ASP A 21 8.56 -20.28 -1.53
CA ASP A 21 9.11 -20.17 -2.90
C ASP A 21 9.42 -18.73 -3.29
N TYR A 22 8.55 -17.79 -2.90
CA TYR A 22 8.77 -16.36 -3.13
C TYR A 22 10.02 -15.87 -2.39
N LEU A 23 10.17 -16.23 -1.12
CA LEU A 23 11.31 -15.83 -0.29
C LEU A 23 12.61 -16.47 -0.77
N GLU A 24 12.56 -17.73 -1.24
CA GLU A 24 13.70 -18.40 -1.86
C GLU A 24 14.13 -17.68 -3.13
N THR A 25 13.18 -17.35 -4.01
CA THR A 25 13.44 -16.59 -5.24
C THR A 25 14.10 -15.24 -4.92
N CYS A 26 13.56 -14.51 -3.93
CA CYS A 26 14.16 -13.25 -3.47
C CYS A 26 15.62 -13.44 -3.02
N ARG A 27 15.91 -14.52 -2.28
CA ARG A 27 17.26 -14.84 -1.82
C ARG A 27 18.22 -15.16 -2.97
N GLN A 28 17.78 -15.97 -3.93
CA GLN A 28 18.56 -16.31 -5.12
C GLN A 28 18.90 -15.07 -5.95
N LEU A 29 17.94 -14.14 -6.09
CA LEU A 29 18.12 -12.87 -6.78
C LEU A 29 18.87 -11.81 -5.96
N LYS A 30 19.23 -12.11 -4.70
CA LYS A 30 19.82 -11.15 -3.74
C LYS A 30 18.99 -9.86 -3.60
N GLN A 31 17.67 -9.99 -3.72
CA GLN A 31 16.72 -8.89 -3.60
C GLN A 31 15.96 -9.03 -2.28
N ALA A 32 15.67 -7.90 -1.65
CA ALA A 32 14.80 -7.90 -0.49
C ALA A 32 13.36 -8.24 -0.92
N PRO A 33 12.66 -9.14 -0.19
CA PRO A 33 11.25 -9.39 -0.44
C PRO A 33 10.44 -8.11 -0.23
N GLU A 34 9.32 -8.01 -0.92
CA GLU A 34 8.42 -6.88 -0.82
C GLU A 34 7.84 -6.80 0.60
N ILE A 35 7.93 -5.61 1.18
CA ILE A 35 7.36 -5.33 2.48
C ILE A 35 5.94 -4.79 2.23
N PRO A 36 4.91 -5.42 2.82
CA PRO A 36 3.55 -4.90 2.72
C PRO A 36 3.49 -3.44 3.16
N CYS A 37 2.76 -2.62 2.41
CA CYS A 37 2.51 -1.24 2.79
C CYS A 37 1.84 -1.21 4.16
N LYS A 38 2.42 -0.48 5.13
CA LYS A 38 1.95 -0.44 6.53
C LYS A 38 0.62 0.28 6.74
N GLY A 39 -0.05 0.71 5.66
CA GLY A 39 -1.25 1.55 5.68
C GLY A 39 -1.01 3.01 6.13
N SER A 40 0.09 3.28 6.85
CA SER A 40 0.53 4.62 7.21
C SER A 40 1.62 5.15 6.29
N PHE A 41 1.50 6.42 5.91
CA PHE A 41 2.45 7.13 5.06
C PHE A 41 2.77 8.49 5.68
N ASN A 42 3.96 8.60 6.28
CA ASN A 42 4.39 9.82 6.95
C ASN A 42 5.15 10.72 5.99
N VAL A 43 4.64 11.94 5.74
CA VAL A 43 5.25 12.91 4.83
C VAL A 43 5.46 14.24 5.53
N ARG A 44 6.61 14.88 5.28
CA ARG A 44 6.88 16.26 5.67
C ARG A 44 6.54 17.18 4.50
N VAL A 45 5.39 17.85 4.58
CA VAL A 45 4.86 18.71 3.50
C VAL A 45 5.19 20.20 3.67
N GLY A 46 5.72 20.61 4.83
CA GLY A 46 6.00 22.02 5.16
C GLY A 46 4.78 22.78 5.69
N HIS A 47 5.03 23.91 6.36
CA HIS A 47 4.00 24.68 7.07
C HIS A 47 2.92 25.23 6.12
N ASP A 48 3.33 25.95 5.08
CA ASP A 48 2.40 26.66 4.19
C ASP A 48 1.46 25.70 3.46
N LEU A 49 1.99 24.60 2.95
CA LEU A 49 1.19 23.59 2.26
C LEU A 49 0.26 22.86 3.23
N HIS A 50 0.74 22.52 4.44
CA HIS A 50 -0.10 21.92 5.47
C HIS A 50 -1.28 22.84 5.84
N LEU A 51 -1.02 24.14 6.03
CA LEU A 51 -2.03 25.13 6.36
C LEU A 51 -3.07 25.25 5.23
N ALA A 52 -2.61 25.41 3.98
CA ALA A 52 -3.50 25.49 2.83
C ALA A 52 -4.38 24.23 2.67
N ALA A 53 -3.78 23.04 2.85
CA ALA A 53 -4.50 21.77 2.79
C ALA A 53 -5.52 21.63 3.92
N ALA A 54 -5.17 22.00 5.16
CA ALA A 54 -6.07 21.95 6.30
C ALA A 54 -7.29 22.88 6.13
N VAL A 55 -7.07 24.11 5.64
CA VAL A 55 -8.15 25.06 5.32
C VAL A 55 -9.06 24.50 4.23
N SER A 56 -8.48 23.92 3.17
CA SER A 56 -9.25 23.31 2.08
C SER A 56 -10.10 22.12 2.53
N ALA A 57 -9.51 21.20 3.30
CA ALA A 57 -10.20 20.03 3.86
C ALA A 57 -11.38 20.45 4.75
N SER A 58 -11.17 21.46 5.60
CA SER A 58 -12.23 22.02 6.45
C SER A 58 -13.40 22.59 5.64
N ARG A 59 -13.12 23.37 4.59
CA ARG A 59 -14.15 23.91 3.68
C ARG A 59 -14.97 22.81 2.99
N GLN A 60 -14.33 21.70 2.68
CA GLN A 60 -14.96 20.53 2.05
C GLN A 60 -15.61 19.58 3.05
N LYS A 61 -15.51 19.84 4.36
CA LYS A 61 -15.97 18.96 5.45
C LYS A 61 -15.36 17.55 5.39
N VAL A 62 -14.10 17.45 4.97
CA VAL A 62 -13.34 16.19 4.96
C VAL A 62 -12.12 16.30 5.88
N THR A 63 -11.54 15.15 6.23
CA THR A 63 -10.27 15.15 7.00
C THR A 63 -9.09 15.50 6.10
N LEU A 64 -7.98 15.95 6.70
CA LEU A 64 -6.74 16.18 5.94
C LEU A 64 -6.21 14.89 5.28
N ASN A 65 -6.42 13.75 5.94
CA ASN A 65 -6.06 12.44 5.39
C ASN A 65 -6.92 12.09 4.17
N ASP A 66 -8.23 12.37 4.21
CA ASP A 66 -9.12 12.15 3.07
C ASP A 66 -8.73 13.01 1.87
N LEU A 67 -8.48 14.30 2.10
CA LEU A 67 -8.00 15.21 1.08
C LEU A 67 -6.68 14.70 0.46
N THR A 68 -5.74 14.25 1.30
CA THR A 68 -4.46 13.71 0.85
C THR A 68 -4.65 12.45 0.00
N ARG A 69 -5.54 11.55 0.42
CA ARG A 69 -5.89 10.33 -0.34
C ARG A 69 -6.51 10.68 -1.69
N GLN A 70 -7.45 11.62 -1.73
CA GLN A 70 -8.08 12.08 -2.98
C GLN A 70 -7.04 12.68 -3.95
N ALA A 71 -6.17 13.57 -3.45
CA ALA A 71 -5.11 14.17 -4.26
C ALA A 71 -4.15 13.13 -4.86
N LEU A 72 -3.76 12.11 -4.07
CA LEU A 72 -2.93 11.01 -4.56
C LEU A 72 -3.65 10.18 -5.64
N SER A 73 -4.93 9.84 -5.42
CA SER A 73 -5.74 9.11 -6.40
C SER A 73 -5.87 9.89 -7.70
N GLU A 74 -6.20 11.18 -7.64
CA GLU A 74 -6.30 12.04 -8.82
C GLU A 74 -4.97 12.14 -9.56
N TYR A 75 -3.85 12.30 -8.84
CA TYR A 75 -2.52 12.38 -9.45
C TYR A 75 -2.17 11.12 -10.23
N LEU A 76 -2.50 9.93 -9.69
CA LEU A 76 -2.26 8.66 -10.37
C LEU A 76 -3.20 8.46 -11.56
N GLN A 77 -4.48 8.81 -11.43
CA GLN A 77 -5.47 8.71 -12.52
C GLN A 77 -5.14 9.61 -13.71
N ARG A 78 -4.59 10.81 -13.47
CA ARG A 78 -4.20 11.74 -14.54
C ARG A 78 -2.95 11.29 -15.32
N ARG A 79 -2.20 10.32 -14.81
CA ARG A 79 -0.95 9.82 -15.39
C ARG A 79 -1.04 8.38 -15.89
N ALA A 80 -2.21 7.75 -15.75
CA ALA A 80 -2.50 6.43 -16.29
C ALA A 80 -2.90 6.52 -17.77
#